data_AF-A0A975H644-F1
#
_entry.id   AF-A0A975H644-F1
#
_cell.length_a   1.000
_cell.length_b   1.000
_cell.length_c   1.000
_cell.angle_alpha   90.00
_cell.angle_beta   90.00
_cell.angle_gamma   90.00
#
_symmetry.space_group_name_H-M   'P 1'
#
loop_
_entity.id
_entity.type
_entity.pdbx_description
1 polymer ?
#
loop_
_entity_poly.entity_id
_entity_poly.type
_entity_poly.pdbx_seq_one_letter_code
_entity_poly.pdbx_strand_id
1 'polypeptide(L)'
;MSKTISGFSKFTKAEKINWLTESYLYENSNAKSILEQYWNDDENLQQLHDDFIENTITNFYLPFGVAPNFVINDKTYALPMVIEESSVVAAASLVGKFWSTRGGFKTEVISTTKIGQIHFMYAGKKADLETYFNKNKTELFAATASITKNMEKRGGGILNIELKDKTDKIANYYQLHITFETKDSMGANFINSCLEAMANAFKNEEIEVVMSILSNYVPACLVRAEVSCKIEDLGGENPQKFAEKFYQAVRIAEVEPYRAVTHNKGIMNGIDALVLATGNDFRAVEAGVHAYAARSGQYTSLSHCSIENGIFKFWIELPLALGTVGGLTGLHPMAKLSLEVLQKPSARELMQIMAAAGLAQNFAALRALTTKGIQHGHMKMHLQNILNQLDANNSEKAIIEKYFDTKTVSHSAVVKKFEEIRASKVNWVNFLNFEDIKNTLSTLKTNAKPLFGKMNGQQMVEHLAFLMKISNGKIKADYFVEDEKSARRKAFLNTDGELQVGFKASMLSEEPIPAKFNSLEESINDLILQIEDFQKHFKTAKLENHPFFGELDYKYWQKFHVKHFTHHFKQFGLV
;
A
#
# COMPACT_ATOMS: atom_id res chain seq x y z
N MET A 1 20.08 23.25 16.08
CA MET A 1 19.33 23.40 17.35
C MET A 1 19.51 22.17 18.22
N SER A 2 19.21 22.26 19.52
CA SER A 2 19.08 21.09 20.38
C SER A 2 17.95 20.19 19.86
N LYS A 3 18.23 18.89 19.70
CA LYS A 3 17.22 17.87 19.35
C LYS A 3 16.27 17.55 20.51
N THR A 4 16.61 18.00 21.73
CA THR A 4 15.80 17.84 22.94
C THR A 4 15.09 19.15 23.24
N ILE A 5 13.77 19.08 23.49
CA ILE A 5 12.90 20.23 23.73
C ILE A 5 12.06 20.03 25.00
N SER A 6 11.90 21.09 25.79
CA SER A 6 10.96 21.13 26.91
C SER A 6 9.79 22.05 26.59
N GLY A 7 8.57 21.66 26.98
CA GLY A 7 7.38 22.52 26.79
C GLY A 7 6.83 22.55 25.36
N PHE A 8 7.16 21.56 24.53
CA PHE A 8 6.67 21.44 23.14
C PHE A 8 5.14 21.54 23.02
N SER A 9 4.40 21.06 24.01
CA SER A 9 2.93 21.16 24.02
C SER A 9 2.41 22.60 24.02
N LYS A 10 3.20 23.55 24.53
CA LYS A 10 2.84 24.98 24.57
C LYS A 10 3.07 25.70 23.24
N PHE A 11 3.77 25.06 22.29
CA PHE A 11 4.05 25.66 20.99
C PHE A 11 2.77 25.70 20.15
N THR A 12 2.63 26.77 19.39
CA THR A 12 1.69 26.85 18.27
C THR A 12 2.02 25.77 17.23
N LYS A 13 1.04 25.44 16.39
CA LYS A 13 1.22 24.44 15.32
C LYS A 13 2.40 24.79 14.39
N ALA A 14 2.54 26.06 14.03
CA ALA A 14 3.63 26.55 13.21
C ALA A 14 5.00 26.42 13.91
N GLU A 15 5.08 26.75 15.20
CA GLU A 15 6.32 26.58 15.98
C GLU A 15 6.71 25.10 16.12
N LYS A 16 5.73 24.21 16.31
CA LYS A 16 5.96 22.75 16.33
C LYS A 16 6.56 22.26 15.01
N ILE A 17 6.01 22.71 13.87
CA ILE A 17 6.53 22.38 12.54
C ILE A 17 7.94 22.95 12.35
N ASN A 18 8.16 24.22 12.65
CA ASN A 18 9.46 24.86 12.47
C ASN A 18 10.54 24.12 13.28
N TRP A 19 10.26 23.81 14.55
CA TRP A 19 11.18 23.04 15.38
C TRP A 19 11.49 21.66 14.78
N LEU A 20 10.47 20.94 14.29
CA LEU A 20 10.65 19.64 13.64
C LEU A 20 11.52 19.76 12.38
N THR A 21 11.24 20.75 11.54
CA THR A 21 11.98 20.96 10.28
C THR A 21 13.42 21.36 10.52
N GLU A 22 13.68 22.25 11.47
CA GLU A 22 15.03 22.73 11.77
C GLU A 22 15.89 21.70 12.53
N SER A 23 15.24 20.81 13.30
CA SER A 23 15.95 19.84 14.14
C SER A 23 16.15 18.48 13.48
N TYR A 24 15.21 18.04 12.64
CA TYR A 24 15.17 16.68 12.08
C TYR A 24 15.03 16.62 10.56
N LEU A 25 14.46 17.63 9.90
CA LEU A 25 14.18 17.61 8.46
C LEU A 25 14.95 18.70 7.70
N TYR A 26 16.10 19.14 8.22
CA TYR A 26 16.85 20.28 7.69
C TYR A 26 17.38 20.08 6.26
N GLU A 27 17.49 18.82 5.81
CA GLU A 27 17.89 18.46 4.43
C GLU A 27 16.70 18.39 3.46
N ASN A 28 15.46 18.37 3.98
CA ASN A 28 14.25 18.30 3.18
C ASN A 28 13.57 19.68 3.11
N SER A 29 13.93 20.47 2.08
CA SER A 29 13.37 21.81 1.84
C SER A 29 11.85 21.82 1.68
N ASN A 30 11.22 20.69 1.33
CA ASN A 30 9.79 20.58 1.09
C ASN A 30 9.00 20.08 2.31
N ALA A 31 9.67 19.70 3.41
CA ALA A 31 9.03 19.07 4.57
C ALA A 31 7.86 19.89 5.12
N LYS A 32 8.04 21.21 5.26
CA LYS A 32 6.98 22.11 5.74
C LYS A 32 5.78 22.12 4.81
N SER A 33 6.01 22.29 3.51
CA SER A 33 4.95 22.27 2.49
C SER A 33 4.21 20.92 2.46
N ILE A 34 4.93 19.81 2.63
CA ILE A 34 4.33 18.47 2.70
C ILE A 34 3.42 18.33 3.92
N LEU A 35 3.75 18.93 5.07
CA LEU A 35 2.90 18.89 6.25
C LEU A 35 1.67 19.77 6.08
N GLU A 36 1.84 20.97 5.52
CA GLU A 36 0.77 21.95 5.34
C GLU A 36 -0.25 21.51 4.27
N GLN A 37 0.17 20.75 3.25
CA GLN A 37 -0.75 20.28 2.19
C GLN A 37 -1.88 19.35 2.68
N TYR A 38 -1.72 18.76 3.87
CA TYR A 38 -2.72 17.87 4.48
C TYR A 38 -3.62 18.59 5.49
N TRP A 39 -3.51 19.91 5.59
CA TRP A 39 -4.45 20.70 6.38
C TRP A 39 -5.76 20.86 5.62
N ASN A 40 -6.87 20.88 6.34
CA ASN A 40 -8.15 21.24 5.75
C ASN A 40 -8.18 22.75 5.51
N ASP A 41 -8.71 23.16 4.36
CA ASP A 41 -8.93 24.59 4.05
C ASP A 41 -9.94 25.24 5.01
N ASP A 42 -10.91 24.46 5.51
CA ASP A 42 -11.84 24.90 6.55
C ASP A 42 -11.15 24.90 7.93
N GLU A 43 -10.89 26.10 8.46
CA GLU A 43 -10.21 26.31 9.74
C GLU A 43 -10.97 25.68 10.92
N ASN A 44 -12.31 25.69 10.92
CA ASN A 44 -13.09 25.09 12.01
C ASN A 44 -12.99 23.57 11.96
N LEU A 45 -13.01 22.99 10.75
CA LEU A 45 -12.80 21.56 10.56
C LEU A 45 -11.37 21.16 10.97
N GLN A 46 -10.37 21.95 10.59
CA GLN A 46 -8.99 21.68 11.00
C GLN A 46 -8.82 21.80 12.52
N GLN A 47 -9.41 22.80 13.15
CA GLN A 47 -9.36 22.96 14.61
C GLN A 47 -10.02 21.77 15.31
N LEU A 48 -11.18 21.31 14.81
CA LEU A 48 -11.83 20.10 15.34
C LEU A 48 -10.90 18.88 15.28
N HIS A 49 -10.16 18.70 14.18
CA HIS A 49 -9.19 17.60 14.04
C HIS A 49 -7.98 17.78 14.96
N ASP A 50 -7.50 19.02 15.12
CA ASP A 50 -6.39 19.34 16.02
C ASP A 50 -6.76 19.06 17.49
N ASP A 51 -8.04 19.19 17.86
CA ASP A 51 -8.56 18.93 19.21
C ASP A 51 -8.77 17.42 19.52
N PHE A 52 -8.61 16.53 18.55
CA PHE A 52 -8.78 15.08 18.78
C PHE A 52 -7.65 14.48 19.61
N ILE A 53 -6.42 14.98 19.47
CA ILE A 53 -5.23 14.53 20.20
C ILE A 53 -4.26 15.69 20.42
N GLU A 54 -3.29 15.51 21.32
CA GLU A 54 -2.29 16.54 21.61
C GLU A 54 -1.18 16.59 20.54
N ASN A 55 -0.50 17.75 20.45
CA ASN A 55 0.68 17.95 19.60
C ASN A 55 0.46 17.72 18.09
N THR A 56 -0.78 17.81 17.62
CA THR A 56 -1.12 17.69 16.20
C THR A 56 -0.38 18.75 15.37
N ILE A 57 0.28 18.31 14.30
CA ILE A 57 0.96 19.18 13.33
C ILE A 57 0.37 19.09 11.93
N THR A 58 -0.30 17.98 11.60
CA THR A 58 -0.98 17.76 10.33
C THR A 58 -1.93 16.57 10.42
N ASN A 59 -2.80 16.40 9.42
CA ASN A 59 -3.64 15.22 9.29
C ASN A 59 -2.89 14.10 8.55
N PHE A 60 -3.30 12.86 8.80
CA PHE A 60 -2.87 11.70 8.02
C PHE A 60 -4.10 11.00 7.46
N TYR A 61 -4.19 10.90 6.13
CA TYR A 61 -5.35 10.29 5.48
C TYR A 61 -5.13 8.79 5.25
N LEU A 62 -6.16 8.01 5.58
CA LEU A 62 -6.31 6.64 5.12
C LEU A 62 -7.46 6.57 4.10
N PRO A 63 -7.35 5.74 3.05
CA PRO A 63 -8.41 5.61 2.06
C PRO A 63 -9.74 5.18 2.69
N PHE A 64 -10.82 5.84 2.28
CA PHE A 64 -12.19 5.51 2.65
C PHE A 64 -12.87 4.79 1.48
N GLY A 65 -13.15 3.49 1.64
CA GLY A 65 -13.85 2.64 0.69
C GLY A 65 -15.25 2.24 1.17
N VAL A 66 -16.03 1.64 0.27
CA VAL A 66 -17.36 1.10 0.60
C VAL A 66 -17.50 -0.31 0.01
N ALA A 67 -17.92 -1.26 0.83
CA ALA A 67 -18.25 -2.62 0.42
C ALA A 67 -19.77 -2.85 0.38
N PRO A 68 -20.40 -2.88 -0.81
CA PRO A 68 -21.85 -3.00 -0.95
C PRO A 68 -22.35 -4.45 -0.84
N ASN A 69 -23.68 -4.61 -0.84
CA ASN A 69 -24.42 -5.87 -0.98
C ASN A 69 -24.35 -6.81 0.23
N PHE A 70 -24.07 -6.30 1.44
CA PHE A 70 -24.15 -7.11 2.64
C PHE A 70 -25.60 -7.29 3.07
N VAL A 71 -26.14 -8.51 2.98
CA VAL A 71 -27.45 -8.85 3.55
C VAL A 71 -27.22 -9.45 4.92
N ILE A 72 -27.55 -8.73 5.99
CA ILE A 72 -27.35 -9.12 7.39
C ILE A 72 -28.70 -9.13 8.08
N ASN A 73 -29.13 -10.28 8.59
CA ASN A 73 -30.48 -10.47 9.16
C ASN A 73 -31.57 -9.90 8.26
N ASP A 74 -31.48 -10.22 6.96
CA ASP A 74 -32.44 -9.83 5.91
C ASP A 74 -32.50 -8.32 5.61
N LYS A 75 -31.59 -7.53 6.18
CA LYS A 75 -31.41 -6.10 5.89
C LYS A 75 -30.15 -5.88 5.06
N THR A 76 -30.26 -5.03 4.03
CA THR A 76 -29.14 -4.73 3.12
C THR A 76 -28.33 -3.55 3.62
N TYR A 77 -27.01 -3.67 3.61
CA TYR A 77 -26.03 -2.68 4.03
C TYR A 77 -24.95 -2.46 2.97
N ALA A 78 -24.43 -1.23 2.96
CA ALA A 78 -23.14 -0.90 2.38
C ALA A 78 -22.19 -0.59 3.54
N LEU A 79 -21.03 -1.23 3.58
CA LEU A 79 -20.10 -1.15 4.70
C LEU A 79 -19.02 -0.11 4.41
N PRO A 80 -18.94 1.01 5.14
CA PRO A 80 -17.83 1.95 5.04
C PRO A 80 -16.56 1.33 5.64
N MET A 81 -15.41 1.46 4.96
CA MET A 81 -14.18 0.79 5.34
C MET A 81 -12.99 1.75 5.18
N VAL A 82 -12.28 2.05 6.27
CA VAL A 82 -11.06 2.85 6.24
C VAL A 82 -9.85 1.95 6.43
N ILE A 83 -9.06 1.74 5.37
CA ILE A 83 -7.90 0.84 5.40
C ILE A 83 -6.93 1.15 4.24
N GLU A 84 -5.63 0.99 4.49
CA GLU A 84 -4.56 1.15 3.50
C GLU A 84 -4.28 -0.11 2.68
N GLU A 85 -4.63 -1.28 3.22
CA GLU A 85 -4.32 -2.56 2.60
C GLU A 85 -5.15 -2.80 1.34
N SER A 86 -4.44 -3.08 0.25
CA SER A 86 -5.03 -3.38 -1.05
C SER A 86 -5.91 -4.64 -0.99
N SER A 87 -6.91 -4.70 -1.87
CA SER A 87 -7.85 -5.82 -2.01
C SER A 87 -8.80 -6.07 -0.84
N VAL A 88 -8.63 -5.47 0.34
CA VAL A 88 -9.52 -5.73 1.49
C VAL A 88 -10.96 -5.37 1.18
N VAL A 89 -11.22 -4.13 0.75
CA VAL A 89 -12.57 -3.65 0.41
C VAL A 89 -13.16 -4.43 -0.77
N ALA A 90 -12.34 -4.79 -1.75
CA ALA A 90 -12.77 -5.58 -2.90
C ALA A 90 -13.18 -7.00 -2.51
N ALA A 91 -12.41 -7.64 -1.63
CA ALA A 91 -12.70 -8.97 -1.09
C ALA A 91 -14.01 -8.97 -0.28
N ALA A 92 -14.18 -7.99 0.62
CA ALA A 92 -15.43 -7.80 1.36
C ALA A 92 -16.63 -7.62 0.41
N SER A 93 -16.50 -6.77 -0.61
CA SER A 93 -17.55 -6.51 -1.62
C SER A 93 -17.94 -7.77 -2.40
N LEU A 94 -16.94 -8.55 -2.81
CA LEU A 94 -17.14 -9.81 -3.53
C LEU A 94 -17.92 -10.81 -2.67
N VAL A 95 -17.54 -10.93 -1.39
CA VAL A 95 -18.14 -11.89 -0.47
C VAL A 95 -19.53 -11.44 -0.02
N GLY A 96 -19.74 -10.14 0.21
CA GLY A 96 -21.07 -9.57 0.46
C GLY A 96 -22.05 -9.94 -0.67
N LYS A 97 -21.66 -9.67 -1.93
CA LYS A 97 -22.43 -10.08 -3.12
C LYS A 97 -22.61 -11.59 -3.25
N PHE A 98 -21.59 -12.38 -2.88
CA PHE A 98 -21.66 -13.84 -2.96
C PHE A 98 -22.73 -14.39 -2.01
N TRP A 99 -22.75 -13.92 -0.75
CA TRP A 99 -23.70 -14.39 0.25
C TRP A 99 -25.08 -13.76 0.15
N SER A 100 -25.22 -12.59 -0.49
CA SER A 100 -26.53 -11.92 -0.66
C SER A 100 -27.58 -12.77 -1.37
N THR A 101 -27.15 -13.72 -2.22
CA THR A 101 -28.02 -14.66 -2.94
C THR A 101 -28.04 -16.06 -2.32
N ARG A 102 -27.38 -16.25 -1.17
CA ARG A 102 -27.18 -17.54 -0.48
C ARG A 102 -27.56 -17.44 1.01
N GLY A 103 -28.68 -16.78 1.29
CA GLY A 103 -29.22 -16.65 2.65
C GLY A 103 -28.66 -15.47 3.47
N GLY A 104 -27.65 -14.76 2.97
CA GLY A 104 -27.01 -13.66 3.68
C GLY A 104 -26.27 -14.10 4.94
N PHE A 105 -25.90 -13.13 5.76
CA PHE A 105 -25.31 -13.33 7.07
C PHE A 105 -26.42 -13.37 8.13
N LYS A 106 -26.39 -14.39 9.00
CA LYS A 106 -27.23 -14.45 10.19
C LYS A 106 -26.37 -14.12 11.41
N THR A 107 -26.83 -13.20 12.24
CA THR A 107 -26.01 -12.65 13.34
C THR A 107 -26.83 -12.48 14.61
N GLU A 108 -26.19 -12.70 15.76
CA GLU A 108 -26.83 -12.64 17.07
C GLU A 108 -25.86 -12.08 18.11
N VAL A 109 -26.33 -11.11 18.90
CA VAL A 109 -25.57 -10.61 20.06
C VAL A 109 -25.90 -11.46 21.28
N ILE A 110 -24.93 -12.26 21.72
CA ILE A 110 -25.05 -13.20 22.84
C ILE A 110 -25.04 -12.44 24.17
N SER A 111 -24.15 -11.46 24.34
CA SER A 111 -24.10 -10.63 25.55
C SER A 111 -23.35 -9.32 25.29
N THR A 112 -23.62 -8.28 26.09
CA THR A 112 -23.05 -6.93 25.96
C THR A 112 -22.28 -6.45 27.18
N THR A 113 -22.15 -7.30 28.20
CA THR A 113 -21.57 -6.94 29.48
C THR A 113 -20.08 -6.63 29.37
N LYS A 114 -19.68 -5.55 30.03
CA LYS A 114 -18.28 -5.11 30.15
C LYS A 114 -17.87 -5.19 31.61
N ILE A 115 -16.56 -5.14 31.86
CA ILE A 115 -16.03 -5.25 33.22
C ILE A 115 -14.98 -4.19 33.51
N GLY A 116 -14.83 -3.87 34.78
CA GLY A 116 -13.77 -3.05 35.31
C GLY A 116 -13.33 -3.54 36.68
N GLN A 117 -12.11 -3.21 37.07
CA GLN A 117 -11.52 -3.72 38.29
C GLN A 117 -10.94 -2.60 39.15
N ILE A 118 -11.08 -2.77 40.47
CA ILE A 118 -10.30 -2.04 41.47
C ILE A 118 -9.35 -3.05 42.09
N HIS A 119 -8.06 -2.81 41.91
CA HIS A 119 -6.98 -3.66 42.38
C HIS A 119 -6.42 -3.08 43.67
N PHE A 120 -6.33 -3.88 44.73
CA PHE A 120 -5.85 -3.38 46.02
C PHE A 120 -5.13 -4.47 46.82
N MET A 121 -4.29 -4.03 47.75
CA MET A 121 -3.56 -4.87 48.69
C MET A 121 -4.22 -4.80 50.06
N TYR A 122 -4.31 -5.95 50.73
CA TYR A 122 -4.86 -6.07 52.08
C TYR A 122 -4.17 -7.22 52.83
N ALA A 123 -3.46 -6.89 53.91
CA ALA A 123 -2.68 -7.84 54.69
C ALA A 123 -3.42 -8.44 55.91
N GLY A 124 -4.64 -7.95 56.19
CA GLY A 124 -5.46 -8.45 57.29
C GLY A 124 -6.12 -9.80 56.99
N LYS A 125 -7.05 -10.23 57.86
CA LYS A 125 -7.74 -11.52 57.67
C LYS A 125 -8.81 -11.40 56.59
N LYS A 126 -8.82 -12.36 55.67
CA LYS A 126 -9.82 -12.45 54.59
C LYS A 126 -11.28 -12.30 55.08
N ALA A 127 -11.64 -12.95 56.19
CA ALA A 127 -12.99 -12.88 56.74
C ALA A 127 -13.41 -11.45 57.16
N ASP A 128 -12.45 -10.64 57.63
CA ASP A 128 -12.68 -9.25 58.02
C ASP A 128 -12.93 -8.39 56.78
N LEU A 129 -12.16 -8.62 55.70
CA LEU A 129 -12.37 -7.97 54.40
C LEU A 129 -13.71 -8.35 53.77
N GLU A 130 -14.11 -9.62 53.80
CA GLU A 130 -15.41 -10.08 53.30
C GLU A 130 -16.56 -9.41 54.05
N THR A 131 -16.44 -9.31 55.38
CA THR A 131 -17.41 -8.61 56.23
C THR A 131 -17.46 -7.12 55.89
N TYR A 132 -16.29 -6.48 55.74
CA TYR A 132 -16.19 -5.07 55.34
C TYR A 132 -16.80 -4.82 53.96
N PHE A 133 -16.52 -5.69 52.99
CA PHE A 133 -17.11 -5.62 51.64
C PHE A 133 -18.63 -5.74 51.68
N ASN A 134 -19.17 -6.75 52.36
CA ASN A 134 -20.61 -6.97 52.43
C ASN A 134 -21.34 -5.81 53.13
N LYS A 135 -20.72 -5.23 54.17
CA LYS A 135 -21.26 -4.05 54.88
C LYS A 135 -21.29 -2.81 53.98
N ASN A 136 -20.24 -2.57 53.20
CA ASN A 136 -20.08 -1.36 52.39
C ASN A 136 -20.61 -1.50 50.95
N LYS A 137 -21.09 -2.67 50.53
CA LYS A 137 -21.55 -2.91 49.16
C LYS A 137 -22.64 -1.91 48.71
N THR A 138 -23.58 -1.57 49.59
CA THR A 138 -24.61 -0.55 49.32
C THR A 138 -24.01 0.85 49.13
N GLU A 139 -22.99 1.19 49.92
CA GLU A 139 -22.28 2.47 49.82
C GLU A 139 -21.52 2.59 48.49
N LEU A 140 -20.96 1.49 47.97
CA LEU A 140 -20.33 1.49 46.65
C LEU A 140 -21.30 1.85 45.53
N PHE A 141 -22.53 1.36 45.60
CA PHE A 141 -23.57 1.78 44.65
C PHE A 141 -23.93 3.26 44.86
N ALA A 142 -24.13 3.69 46.11
CA ALA A 142 -24.46 5.08 46.45
C ALA A 142 -23.40 6.08 45.95
N ALA A 143 -22.12 5.75 46.10
CA ALA A 143 -20.98 6.56 45.64
C ALA A 143 -20.99 6.82 44.13
N THR A 144 -21.62 5.92 43.34
CA THR A 144 -21.70 6.05 41.89
C THR A 144 -23.03 6.59 41.37
N ALA A 145 -24.02 6.78 42.24
CA ALA A 145 -25.40 7.11 41.84
C ALA A 145 -25.52 8.36 40.96
N SER A 146 -24.69 9.38 41.20
CA SER A 146 -24.67 10.60 40.38
C SER A 146 -24.13 10.35 38.97
N ILE A 147 -23.14 9.46 38.84
CA ILE A 147 -22.49 9.07 37.59
C ILE A 147 -23.40 8.13 36.78
N THR A 148 -24.05 7.16 37.45
CA THR A 148 -24.87 6.12 36.81
C THR A 148 -26.26 6.59 36.41
N LYS A 149 -26.80 7.65 37.03
CA LYS A 149 -28.16 8.17 36.83
C LYS A 149 -28.64 8.19 35.38
N ASN A 150 -27.82 8.72 34.45
CA ASN A 150 -28.21 8.82 33.04
C ASN A 150 -28.07 7.48 32.28
N MET A 151 -27.12 6.64 32.68
CA MET A 151 -26.95 5.30 32.11
C MET A 151 -28.08 4.37 32.55
N GLU A 152 -28.47 4.42 33.82
CA GLU A 152 -29.59 3.67 34.40
C GLU A 152 -30.93 4.07 33.77
N LYS A 153 -31.16 5.36 33.51
CA LYS A 153 -32.33 5.83 32.76
C LYS A 153 -32.45 5.21 31.35
N ARG A 154 -31.32 4.82 30.76
CA ARG A 154 -31.27 4.13 29.45
C ARG A 154 -31.31 2.61 29.60
N GLY A 155 -31.46 2.10 30.84
CA GLY A 155 -31.50 0.68 31.19
C GLY A 155 -30.13 0.02 31.31
N GLY A 156 -29.04 0.80 31.43
CA GLY A 156 -27.68 0.32 31.68
C GLY A 156 -27.27 0.53 33.14
N GLY A 157 -25.96 0.63 33.40
CA GLY A 157 -25.41 0.91 34.73
C GLY A 157 -24.54 -0.23 35.25
N ILE A 158 -24.39 -0.30 36.57
CA ILE A 158 -23.64 -1.36 37.25
C ILE A 158 -24.58 -2.54 37.46
N LEU A 159 -24.17 -3.72 37.00
CA LEU A 159 -24.94 -4.95 37.14
C LEU A 159 -24.56 -5.73 38.40
N ASN A 160 -23.27 -5.77 38.73
CA ASN A 160 -22.76 -6.55 39.85
C ASN A 160 -21.40 -6.03 40.34
N ILE A 161 -21.10 -6.27 41.61
CA ILE A 161 -19.82 -6.01 42.27
C ILE A 161 -19.45 -7.27 43.05
N GLU A 162 -18.28 -7.83 42.77
CA GLU A 162 -17.77 -9.05 43.42
C GLU A 162 -16.37 -8.82 43.99
N LEU A 163 -16.15 -9.23 45.24
CA LEU A 163 -14.81 -9.33 45.80
C LEU A 163 -14.13 -10.61 45.30
N LYS A 164 -12.94 -10.50 44.74
CA LYS A 164 -12.11 -11.62 44.29
C LYS A 164 -10.83 -11.68 45.10
N ASP A 165 -10.59 -12.84 45.69
CA ASP A 165 -9.34 -13.22 46.33
C ASP A 165 -8.33 -13.68 45.26
N LYS A 166 -7.14 -13.07 45.27
CA LYS A 166 -6.02 -13.39 44.38
C LYS A 166 -4.73 -13.66 45.17
N THR A 167 -4.86 -13.96 46.45
CA THR A 167 -3.73 -14.22 47.35
C THR A 167 -2.93 -15.46 46.96
N ASP A 168 -3.54 -16.39 46.22
CA ASP A 168 -2.86 -17.56 45.63
C ASP A 168 -1.88 -17.19 44.50
N LYS A 169 -2.01 -15.99 43.92
CA LYS A 169 -1.15 -15.49 42.82
C LYS A 169 -0.15 -14.45 43.31
N ILE A 170 -0.59 -13.52 44.15
CA ILE A 170 0.24 -12.46 44.71
C ILE A 170 -0.18 -12.28 46.18
N ALA A 171 0.77 -12.32 47.11
CA ALA A 171 0.46 -12.15 48.53
C ALA A 171 -0.34 -10.86 48.77
N ASN A 172 -1.37 -10.95 49.62
CA ASN A 172 -2.25 -9.83 50.01
C ASN A 172 -3.07 -9.19 48.88
N TYR A 173 -3.14 -9.78 47.70
CA TYR A 173 -3.81 -9.18 46.55
C TYR A 173 -5.28 -9.54 46.45
N TYR A 174 -6.12 -8.52 46.29
CA TYR A 174 -7.56 -8.64 46.07
C TYR A 174 -8.03 -7.72 44.93
N GLN A 175 -9.23 -8.02 44.43
CA GLN A 175 -9.88 -7.20 43.40
C GLN A 175 -11.36 -6.99 43.74
N LEU A 176 -11.89 -5.78 43.56
CA LEU A 176 -13.31 -5.62 43.28
C LEU A 176 -13.51 -5.76 41.77
N HIS A 177 -14.33 -6.72 41.37
CA HIS A 177 -14.70 -6.99 39.98
C HIS A 177 -16.11 -6.49 39.73
N ILE A 178 -16.23 -5.49 38.85
CA ILE A 178 -17.51 -4.80 38.60
C ILE A 178 -17.94 -5.10 37.17
N THR A 179 -19.21 -5.49 37.02
CA THR A 179 -19.84 -5.76 35.72
C THR A 179 -20.77 -4.62 35.35
N PHE A 180 -20.74 -4.19 34.09
CA PHE A 180 -21.47 -3.03 33.58
C PHE A 180 -22.28 -3.35 32.33
N GLU A 181 -23.39 -2.64 32.15
CA GLU A 181 -24.10 -2.48 30.88
C GLU A 181 -24.02 -1.02 30.44
N THR A 182 -23.54 -0.77 29.21
CA THR A 182 -23.19 0.57 28.71
C THR A 182 -24.03 1.00 27.50
N LYS A 183 -25.01 0.18 27.10
CA LYS A 183 -25.91 0.43 25.97
C LYS A 183 -25.13 0.78 24.70
N ASP A 184 -25.40 1.95 24.13
CA ASP A 184 -24.81 2.40 22.87
C ASP A 184 -23.43 3.04 23.01
N SER A 185 -22.88 3.10 24.23
CA SER A 185 -21.52 3.58 24.46
C SER A 185 -20.56 2.41 24.62
N MET A 186 -19.33 2.57 24.13
CA MET A 186 -18.21 1.70 24.51
C MET A 186 -18.03 1.71 26.05
N GLY A 187 -18.19 2.88 26.69
CA GLY A 187 -18.30 3.01 28.13
C GLY A 187 -16.99 3.16 28.91
N ALA A 188 -15.83 3.31 28.27
CA ALA A 188 -14.53 3.42 28.95
C ALA A 188 -14.50 4.52 30.02
N ASN A 189 -14.83 5.77 29.66
CA ASN A 189 -14.84 6.89 30.61
C ASN A 189 -15.88 6.68 31.73
N PHE A 190 -17.07 6.19 31.37
CA PHE A 190 -18.13 5.91 32.34
C PHE A 190 -17.70 4.85 33.38
N ILE A 191 -17.11 3.75 32.92
CA ILE A 191 -16.59 2.68 33.78
C ILE A 191 -15.49 3.24 34.68
N ASN A 192 -14.48 3.92 34.12
CA ASN A 192 -13.37 4.45 34.90
C ASN A 192 -13.83 5.43 35.99
N SER A 193 -14.73 6.36 35.68
CA SER A 193 -15.28 7.27 36.69
C SER A 193 -16.03 6.53 37.81
N CYS A 194 -16.78 5.46 37.49
CA CYS A 194 -17.42 4.63 38.51
C CYS A 194 -16.38 3.91 39.38
N LEU A 195 -15.34 3.34 38.77
CA LEU A 195 -14.28 2.64 39.50
C LEU A 195 -13.50 3.57 40.42
N GLU A 196 -13.18 4.79 39.98
CA GLU A 196 -12.49 5.80 40.79
C GLU A 196 -13.34 6.25 41.98
N ALA A 197 -14.64 6.49 41.76
CA ALA A 197 -15.57 6.85 42.82
C ALA A 197 -15.70 5.72 43.86
N MET A 198 -15.86 4.47 43.40
CA MET A 198 -15.89 3.29 44.28
C MET A 198 -14.56 3.08 45.01
N ALA A 199 -13.43 3.27 44.34
CA ALA A 199 -12.11 3.12 44.95
C ALA A 199 -11.89 4.15 46.07
N ASN A 200 -12.46 5.35 45.95
CA ASN A 200 -12.42 6.36 47.00
C ASN A 200 -13.37 6.02 48.17
N ALA A 201 -14.54 5.44 47.88
CA ALA A 201 -15.47 4.99 48.91
C ALA A 201 -15.00 3.72 49.64
N PHE A 202 -14.27 2.84 48.96
CA PHE A 202 -13.76 1.56 49.48
C PHE A 202 -12.37 1.71 50.13
N LYS A 203 -12.21 2.68 51.03
CA LYS A 203 -10.94 2.92 51.74
C LYS A 203 -11.08 2.73 53.25
N ASN A 204 -10.14 1.99 53.82
CA ASN A 204 -9.83 1.99 55.25
C ASN A 204 -8.30 1.99 55.42
N GLU A 205 -7.80 2.08 56.65
CA GLU A 205 -6.35 2.17 56.94
C GLU A 205 -5.54 0.93 56.50
N GLU A 206 -6.20 -0.20 56.25
CA GLU A 206 -5.59 -1.47 55.88
C GLU A 206 -5.66 -1.78 54.37
N ILE A 207 -6.48 -1.03 53.61
CA ILE A 207 -6.70 -1.23 52.17
C ILE A 207 -5.86 -0.22 51.39
N GLU A 208 -4.90 -0.74 50.62
CA GLU A 208 -4.09 0.06 49.71
C GLU A 208 -4.58 -0.16 48.27
N VAL A 209 -5.33 0.79 47.73
CA VAL A 209 -5.75 0.75 46.32
C VAL A 209 -4.54 1.03 45.42
N VAL A 210 -4.24 0.09 44.53
CA VAL A 210 -3.14 0.18 43.57
C VAL A 210 -3.60 0.85 42.28
N MET A 211 -4.73 0.42 41.71
CA MET A 211 -5.27 0.97 40.47
C MET A 211 -6.75 0.65 40.29
N SER A 212 -7.46 1.47 39.52
CA SER A 212 -8.88 1.32 39.18
C SER A 212 -9.07 1.59 37.69
N ILE A 213 -9.37 0.56 36.90
CA ILE A 213 -9.39 0.66 35.43
C ILE A 213 -10.35 -0.35 34.79
N LEU A 214 -10.93 0.00 33.65
CA LEU A 214 -11.68 -0.96 32.82
C LEU A 214 -10.79 -2.12 32.33
N SER A 215 -11.41 -3.24 31.95
CA SER A 215 -10.75 -4.31 31.18
C SER A 215 -11.16 -4.25 29.72
N ASN A 216 -10.19 -4.33 28.81
CA ASN A 216 -10.48 -4.57 27.38
C ASN A 216 -10.71 -6.07 27.08
N TYR A 217 -10.35 -6.97 28.00
CA TYR A 217 -10.74 -8.37 27.89
C TYR A 217 -12.18 -8.53 28.41
N VAL A 218 -13.13 -8.54 27.47
CA VAL A 218 -14.58 -8.62 27.72
C VAL A 218 -15.20 -9.85 27.06
N PRO A 219 -14.88 -11.08 27.52
CA PRO A 219 -15.35 -12.32 26.89
C PRO A 219 -16.88 -12.48 26.89
N ALA A 220 -17.59 -11.71 27.73
CA ALA A 220 -19.04 -11.67 27.80
C ALA A 220 -19.65 -10.48 27.01
N CYS A 221 -18.90 -9.81 26.13
CA CYS A 221 -19.40 -8.84 25.16
C CYS A 221 -19.42 -9.46 23.76
N LEU A 222 -20.11 -10.60 23.63
CA LEU A 222 -19.94 -11.58 22.57
C LEU A 222 -21.01 -11.45 21.47
N VAL A 223 -20.59 -11.57 20.22
CA VAL A 223 -21.46 -11.65 19.04
C VAL A 223 -21.08 -12.84 18.17
N ARG A 224 -22.10 -13.44 17.54
CA ARG A 224 -21.96 -14.50 16.56
C ARG A 224 -22.39 -14.01 15.19
N ALA A 225 -21.67 -14.41 14.15
CA ALA A 225 -22.10 -14.29 12.76
C ALA A 225 -21.91 -15.63 12.04
N GLU A 226 -22.84 -16.00 11.17
CA GLU A 226 -22.77 -17.21 10.38
C GLU A 226 -23.32 -17.03 8.95
N VAL A 227 -22.82 -17.88 8.05
CA VAL A 227 -23.32 -18.07 6.69
C VAL A 227 -23.49 -19.57 6.45
N SER A 228 -24.48 -19.93 5.65
CA SER A 228 -24.66 -21.32 5.24
C SER A 228 -25.35 -21.42 3.89
N CYS A 229 -24.99 -22.45 3.12
CA CYS A 229 -25.68 -22.81 1.89
C CYS A 229 -25.47 -24.30 1.60
N LYS A 230 -26.19 -24.83 0.61
CA LYS A 230 -25.85 -26.14 0.08
C LYS A 230 -24.48 -26.09 -0.57
N ILE A 231 -23.76 -27.21 -0.52
CA ILE A 231 -22.42 -27.30 -1.13
C ILE A 231 -22.47 -26.99 -2.64
N GLU A 232 -23.52 -27.45 -3.34
CA GLU A 232 -23.73 -27.17 -4.77
C GLU A 232 -23.75 -25.67 -5.10
N ASP A 233 -24.22 -24.83 -4.17
CA ASP A 233 -24.34 -23.39 -4.36
C ASP A 233 -23.02 -22.64 -4.18
N LEU A 234 -21.98 -23.27 -3.60
CA LEU A 234 -20.67 -22.61 -3.38
C LEU A 234 -19.99 -22.20 -4.69
N GLY A 235 -20.35 -22.86 -5.79
CA GLY A 235 -19.82 -22.60 -7.12
C GLY A 235 -18.38 -23.08 -7.32
N GLY A 236 -17.86 -22.82 -8.53
CA GLY A 236 -16.57 -23.39 -8.99
C GLY A 236 -16.74 -24.76 -9.64
N GLU A 237 -15.66 -25.30 -10.20
CA GLU A 237 -15.70 -26.56 -10.96
C GLU A 237 -16.01 -27.78 -10.09
N ASN A 238 -15.60 -27.77 -8.82
CA ASN A 238 -15.88 -28.84 -7.87
C ASN A 238 -16.22 -28.27 -6.48
N PRO A 239 -17.50 -27.93 -6.24
CA PRO A 239 -17.94 -27.31 -4.98
C PRO A 239 -17.69 -28.19 -3.74
N GLN A 240 -17.81 -29.52 -3.88
CA GLN A 240 -17.53 -30.48 -2.81
C GLN A 240 -16.08 -30.40 -2.35
N LYS A 241 -15.13 -30.50 -3.30
CA LYS A 241 -13.70 -30.39 -3.01
C LYS A 241 -13.32 -29.02 -2.46
N PHE A 242 -13.99 -27.96 -2.91
CA PHE A 242 -13.81 -26.63 -2.37
C PHE A 242 -14.23 -26.57 -0.90
N ALA A 243 -15.43 -27.06 -0.56
CA ALA A 243 -15.92 -27.11 0.82
C ALA A 243 -14.95 -27.90 1.72
N GLU A 244 -14.54 -29.10 1.31
CA GLU A 244 -13.61 -29.96 2.07
C GLU A 244 -12.25 -29.28 2.31
N LYS A 245 -11.68 -28.64 1.28
CA LYS A 245 -10.44 -27.86 1.43
C LYS A 245 -10.61 -26.66 2.36
N PHE A 246 -11.75 -25.97 2.26
CA PHE A 246 -12.07 -24.84 3.12
C PHE A 246 -12.18 -25.28 4.58
N TYR A 247 -12.94 -26.34 4.84
CA TYR A 247 -13.05 -26.97 6.15
C TYR A 247 -11.67 -27.35 6.70
N GLN A 248 -10.84 -28.03 5.89
CA GLN A 248 -9.48 -28.42 6.29
C GLN A 248 -8.61 -27.20 6.61
N ALA A 249 -8.71 -26.09 5.86
CA ALA A 249 -7.96 -24.88 6.12
C ALA A 249 -8.36 -24.22 7.45
N VAL A 250 -9.65 -24.24 7.81
CA VAL A 250 -10.14 -23.80 9.12
C VAL A 250 -9.61 -24.71 10.23
N ARG A 251 -9.67 -26.04 10.05
CA ARG A 251 -9.11 -27.01 11.00
C ARG A 251 -7.62 -26.81 11.26
N ILE A 252 -6.85 -26.50 10.22
CA ILE A 252 -5.42 -26.17 10.36
C ILE A 252 -5.26 -24.91 11.24
N ALA A 253 -6.05 -23.86 10.99
CA ALA A 253 -6.00 -22.64 11.80
C ALA A 253 -6.45 -22.85 13.26
N GLU A 254 -7.26 -23.87 13.55
CA GLU A 254 -7.65 -24.19 14.92
C GLU A 254 -6.54 -24.88 15.73
N VAL A 255 -5.65 -25.63 15.07
CA VAL A 255 -4.60 -26.43 15.74
C VAL A 255 -3.19 -25.84 15.63
N GLU A 256 -2.93 -24.99 14.64
CA GLU A 256 -1.62 -24.42 14.34
C GLU A 256 -1.58 -22.90 14.65
N PRO A 257 -1.01 -22.48 15.79
CA PRO A 257 -0.96 -21.07 16.19
C PRO A 257 -0.37 -20.13 15.13
N TYR A 258 0.66 -20.55 14.38
CA TYR A 258 1.24 -19.71 13.32
C TYR A 258 0.20 -19.39 12.24
N ARG A 259 -0.63 -20.37 11.89
CA ARG A 259 -1.73 -20.16 10.95
C ARG A 259 -2.87 -19.39 11.59
N ALA A 260 -3.22 -19.69 12.85
CA ALA A 260 -4.27 -19.02 13.60
C ALA A 260 -4.08 -17.50 13.64
N VAL A 261 -2.85 -17.03 13.92
CA VAL A 261 -2.52 -15.60 13.95
C VAL A 261 -2.80 -14.95 12.60
N THR A 262 -2.33 -15.55 11.50
CA THR A 262 -2.56 -15.04 10.14
C THR A 262 -4.04 -15.11 9.75
N HIS A 263 -4.74 -16.15 10.21
CA HIS A 263 -6.16 -16.36 9.98
C HIS A 263 -7.01 -15.28 10.65
N ASN A 264 -6.72 -14.99 11.92
CA ASN A 264 -7.39 -13.96 12.70
C ASN A 264 -7.03 -12.55 12.21
N LYS A 265 -5.79 -12.30 11.78
CA LYS A 265 -5.43 -11.04 11.09
C LYS A 265 -6.35 -10.78 9.89
N GLY A 266 -6.64 -11.80 9.10
CA GLY A 266 -7.58 -11.70 7.98
C GLY A 266 -9.01 -11.35 8.40
N ILE A 267 -9.46 -11.77 9.58
CA ILE A 267 -10.74 -11.33 10.17
C ILE A 267 -10.67 -9.84 10.52
N MET A 268 -9.59 -9.44 11.20
CA MET A 268 -9.42 -8.07 11.69
C MET A 268 -9.30 -7.04 10.56
N ASN A 269 -8.76 -7.41 9.40
CA ASN A 269 -8.80 -6.55 8.20
C ASN A 269 -10.22 -6.02 7.87
N GLY A 270 -11.26 -6.84 8.07
CA GLY A 270 -12.65 -6.42 7.83
C GLY A 270 -13.22 -5.62 8.99
N ILE A 271 -12.91 -6.02 10.23
CA ILE A 271 -13.42 -5.40 11.45
C ILE A 271 -12.80 -4.02 11.65
N ASP A 272 -11.48 -3.93 11.67
CA ASP A 272 -10.75 -2.69 11.95
C ASP A 272 -11.05 -1.60 10.94
N ALA A 273 -11.25 -1.98 9.68
CA ALA A 273 -11.67 -1.03 8.66
C ALA A 273 -13.00 -0.35 8.98
N LEU A 274 -13.97 -1.09 9.54
CA LEU A 274 -15.24 -0.53 10.02
C LEU A 274 -15.08 0.19 11.36
N VAL A 275 -14.23 -0.30 12.26
CA VAL A 275 -13.95 0.34 13.54
C VAL A 275 -13.39 1.74 13.32
N LEU A 276 -12.39 1.88 12.44
CA LEU A 276 -11.84 3.17 12.03
C LEU A 276 -12.89 4.04 11.33
N ALA A 277 -13.63 3.47 10.36
CA ALA A 277 -14.66 4.23 9.64
C ALA A 277 -15.74 4.81 10.55
N THR A 278 -16.10 4.10 11.63
CA THR A 278 -17.12 4.51 12.59
C THR A 278 -16.58 5.28 13.80
N GLY A 279 -15.28 5.58 13.84
CA GLY A 279 -14.65 6.34 14.93
C GLY A 279 -14.58 5.59 16.26
N ASN A 280 -14.55 4.25 16.22
CA ASN A 280 -14.38 3.39 17.39
C ASN A 280 -12.88 3.09 17.66
N ASP A 281 -12.56 2.59 18.86
CA ASP A 281 -11.19 2.26 19.25
C ASP A 281 -10.79 0.86 18.75
N PHE A 282 -9.97 0.81 17.69
CA PHE A 282 -9.49 -0.46 17.13
C PHE A 282 -8.54 -1.21 18.06
N ARG A 283 -7.78 -0.53 18.93
CA ARG A 283 -6.84 -1.19 19.84
C ARG A 283 -7.59 -1.95 20.92
N ALA A 284 -8.67 -1.38 21.44
CA ALA A 284 -9.51 -2.04 22.42
C ALA A 284 -10.18 -3.29 21.84
N VAL A 285 -10.66 -3.20 20.59
CA VAL A 285 -11.23 -4.34 19.85
C VAL A 285 -10.18 -5.42 19.63
N GLU A 286 -9.04 -5.10 19.02
CA GLU A 286 -7.95 -6.05 18.74
C GLU A 286 -7.45 -6.76 20.00
N ALA A 287 -7.17 -6.01 21.07
CA ALA A 287 -6.70 -6.58 22.33
C ALA A 287 -7.71 -7.58 22.92
N GLY A 288 -9.00 -7.24 22.92
CA GLY A 288 -10.07 -8.11 23.42
C GLY A 288 -10.24 -9.37 22.56
N VAL A 289 -10.25 -9.21 21.23
CA VAL A 289 -10.44 -10.29 20.26
C VAL A 289 -9.28 -11.28 20.29
N HIS A 290 -8.04 -10.80 20.26
CA HIS A 290 -6.87 -11.68 20.31
C HIS A 290 -6.65 -12.33 21.68
N ALA A 291 -7.00 -11.66 22.78
CA ALA A 291 -7.03 -12.33 24.09
C ALA A 291 -8.09 -13.44 24.14
N TYR A 292 -9.26 -13.22 23.54
CA TYR A 292 -10.32 -14.23 23.44
C TYR A 292 -9.92 -15.43 22.58
N ALA A 293 -9.13 -15.22 21.53
CA ALA A 293 -8.57 -16.29 20.71
C ALA A 293 -7.63 -17.22 21.50
N ALA A 294 -7.07 -16.78 22.63
CA ALA A 294 -6.18 -17.55 23.50
C ALA A 294 -6.82 -18.01 24.82
N ARG A 295 -8.14 -17.83 25.00
CA ARG A 295 -8.85 -18.07 26.27
C ARG A 295 -8.76 -19.49 26.82
N SER A 296 -8.48 -20.48 25.97
CA SER A 296 -8.32 -21.89 26.35
C SER A 296 -6.88 -22.27 26.73
N GLY A 297 -5.95 -21.30 26.75
CA GLY A 297 -4.53 -21.52 27.03
C GLY A 297 -3.65 -21.68 25.78
N GLN A 298 -4.25 -21.84 24.60
CA GLN A 298 -3.55 -21.83 23.30
C GLN A 298 -4.27 -20.89 22.33
N TYR A 299 -3.52 -20.06 21.61
CA TYR A 299 -4.07 -19.18 20.58
C TYR A 299 -4.61 -20.02 19.40
N THR A 300 -5.89 -19.82 19.06
CA THR A 300 -6.60 -20.59 18.01
C THR A 300 -7.42 -19.69 17.08
N SER A 301 -8.06 -20.29 16.07
CA SER A 301 -8.98 -19.61 15.14
C SER A 301 -10.22 -19.09 15.87
N LEU A 302 -10.67 -17.88 15.52
CA LEU A 302 -11.94 -17.32 15.99
C LEU A 302 -13.17 -17.84 15.22
N SER A 303 -12.94 -18.41 14.04
CA SER A 303 -13.98 -18.87 13.13
C SER A 303 -13.92 -20.38 12.93
N HIS A 304 -15.07 -20.98 12.69
CA HIS A 304 -15.28 -22.42 12.61
C HIS A 304 -16.08 -22.78 11.36
N CYS A 305 -15.92 -24.00 10.88
CA CYS A 305 -16.58 -24.50 9.69
C CYS A 305 -17.09 -25.92 9.91
N SER A 306 -18.25 -26.25 9.35
CA SER A 306 -18.79 -27.62 9.31
C SER A 306 -19.38 -27.95 7.95
N ILE A 307 -19.39 -29.24 7.65
CA ILE A 307 -20.00 -29.81 6.45
C ILE A 307 -20.86 -30.99 6.91
N GLU A 308 -22.17 -30.77 6.94
CA GLU A 308 -23.13 -31.76 7.47
C GLU A 308 -24.34 -31.82 6.54
N ASN A 309 -24.79 -33.03 6.18
CA ASN A 309 -25.99 -33.25 5.36
C ASN A 309 -26.00 -32.45 4.04
N GLY A 310 -24.84 -32.26 3.39
CA GLY A 310 -24.72 -31.49 2.15
C GLY A 310 -24.79 -29.97 2.33
N ILE A 311 -24.76 -29.48 3.57
CA ILE A 311 -24.77 -28.06 3.92
C ILE A 311 -23.38 -27.65 4.38
N PHE A 312 -22.85 -26.58 3.77
CA PHE A 312 -21.68 -25.87 4.24
C PHE A 312 -22.11 -24.80 5.23
N LYS A 313 -21.53 -24.80 6.42
CA LYS A 313 -21.73 -23.75 7.43
C LYS A 313 -20.39 -23.18 7.87
N PHE A 314 -20.32 -21.85 7.98
CA PHE A 314 -19.14 -21.13 8.40
C PHE A 314 -19.55 -19.99 9.35
N TRP A 315 -18.92 -19.93 10.52
CA TRP A 315 -19.33 -18.98 11.57
C TRP A 315 -18.14 -18.47 12.38
N ILE A 316 -18.37 -17.39 13.12
CA ILE A 316 -17.39 -16.74 13.98
C ILE A 316 -18.06 -16.31 15.29
N GLU A 317 -17.31 -16.36 16.38
CA GLU A 317 -17.70 -15.80 17.68
C GLU A 317 -16.55 -15.00 18.26
N LEU A 318 -16.79 -13.73 18.57
CA LEU A 318 -15.76 -12.85 19.10
C LEU A 318 -16.34 -11.72 19.96
N PRO A 319 -15.58 -11.21 20.94
CA PRO A 319 -16.00 -10.07 21.73
C PRO A 319 -15.82 -8.76 20.95
N LEU A 320 -16.85 -7.90 20.93
CA LEU A 320 -16.80 -6.59 20.28
C LEU A 320 -17.40 -5.51 21.20
N ALA A 321 -16.53 -4.80 21.93
CA ALA A 321 -16.93 -3.63 22.71
C ALA A 321 -16.92 -2.36 21.85
N LEU A 322 -18.09 -2.01 21.34
CA LEU A 322 -18.27 -0.88 20.41
C LEU A 322 -19.22 0.17 20.99
N GLY A 323 -19.19 1.37 20.40
CA GLY A 323 -20.15 2.43 20.65
C GLY A 323 -20.65 3.07 19.36
N THR A 324 -21.86 3.59 19.42
CA THR A 324 -22.44 4.48 18.40
C THR A 324 -22.60 5.91 18.95
N VAL A 325 -22.40 6.09 20.26
CA VAL A 325 -22.36 7.40 20.92
C VAL A 325 -21.08 7.60 21.75
N GLY A 326 -20.62 8.84 21.80
CA GLY A 326 -19.45 9.27 22.59
C GLY A 326 -18.13 9.17 21.85
N GLY A 327 -17.14 9.93 22.30
CA GLY A 327 -15.83 10.00 21.64
C GLY A 327 -15.93 10.45 20.17
N LEU A 328 -15.10 9.86 19.31
CA LEU A 328 -15.02 10.24 17.90
C LEU A 328 -16.25 9.84 17.08
N THR A 329 -17.04 8.85 17.52
CA THR A 329 -18.24 8.39 16.78
C THR A 329 -19.24 9.54 16.55
N GLY A 330 -19.32 10.46 17.51
CA GLY A 330 -20.20 11.63 17.49
C GLY A 330 -19.49 12.97 17.27
N LEU A 331 -18.17 12.98 17.06
CA LEU A 331 -17.39 14.20 16.81
C LEU A 331 -16.85 14.25 15.38
N HIS A 332 -16.22 13.17 14.90
CA HIS A 332 -15.61 13.13 13.59
C HIS A 332 -16.68 13.10 12.48
N PRO A 333 -16.69 14.04 11.51
CA PRO A 333 -17.73 14.12 10.48
C PRO A 333 -17.89 12.83 9.65
N MET A 334 -16.77 12.24 9.20
CA MET A 334 -16.82 10.95 8.48
C MET A 334 -17.25 9.76 9.33
N ALA A 335 -17.02 9.77 10.65
CA ALA A 335 -17.53 8.73 11.54
C ALA A 335 -19.05 8.78 11.65
N LYS A 336 -19.62 9.99 11.79
CA LYS A 336 -21.07 10.22 11.74
C LYS A 336 -21.64 9.74 10.42
N LEU A 337 -21.07 10.17 9.29
CA LEU A 337 -21.53 9.77 7.97
C LEU A 337 -21.48 8.25 7.79
N SER A 338 -20.44 7.59 8.30
CA SER A 338 -20.33 6.13 8.27
C SER A 338 -21.47 5.44 9.03
N LEU A 339 -21.84 5.96 10.21
CA LEU A 339 -23.01 5.47 10.94
C LEU A 339 -24.32 5.72 10.17
N GLU A 340 -24.42 6.82 9.40
CA GLU A 340 -25.59 7.08 8.54
C GLU A 340 -25.65 6.13 7.33
N VAL A 341 -24.51 5.83 6.69
CA VAL A 341 -24.41 4.80 5.64
C VAL A 341 -24.83 3.43 6.17
N LEU A 342 -24.48 3.13 7.42
CA LEU A 342 -24.94 1.93 8.14
C LEU A 342 -26.39 2.03 8.65
N GLN A 343 -27.13 3.08 8.29
CA GLN A 343 -28.53 3.30 8.65
C GLN A 343 -28.75 3.48 10.16
N LYS A 344 -27.84 4.19 10.83
CA LYS A 344 -27.88 4.59 12.25
C LYS A 344 -28.12 3.40 13.20
N PRO A 345 -27.22 2.39 13.21
CA PRO A 345 -27.39 1.22 14.05
C PRO A 345 -27.26 1.56 15.54
N SER A 346 -27.86 0.76 16.41
CA SER A 346 -27.47 0.61 17.82
C SER A 346 -26.09 -0.03 17.94
N ALA A 347 -25.45 0.03 19.12
CA ALA A 347 -24.17 -0.67 19.32
C ALA A 347 -24.31 -2.19 19.13
N ARG A 348 -25.47 -2.77 19.49
CA ARG A 348 -25.76 -4.20 19.26
C ARG A 348 -25.80 -4.54 17.77
N GLU A 349 -26.48 -3.73 16.96
CA GLU A 349 -26.50 -3.91 15.50
C GLU A 349 -25.12 -3.66 14.89
N LEU A 350 -24.34 -2.72 15.42
CA LEU A 350 -22.98 -2.47 14.96
C LEU A 350 -22.06 -3.68 15.22
N MET A 351 -22.20 -4.35 16.38
CA MET A 351 -21.49 -5.62 16.67
C MET A 351 -21.82 -6.68 15.62
N GLN A 352 -23.10 -6.83 15.26
CA GLN A 352 -23.55 -7.77 14.24
C GLN A 352 -22.95 -7.45 12.86
N ILE A 353 -22.95 -6.18 12.47
CA ILE A 353 -22.39 -5.71 11.21
C ILE A 353 -20.88 -5.99 11.13
N MET A 354 -20.14 -5.65 12.19
CA MET A 354 -18.69 -5.88 12.23
C MET A 354 -18.33 -7.38 12.25
N ALA A 355 -19.07 -8.20 12.99
CA ALA A 355 -18.88 -9.65 12.98
C ALA A 355 -19.12 -10.26 11.57
N ALA A 356 -20.14 -9.79 10.85
CA ALA A 356 -20.39 -10.20 9.47
C ALA A 356 -19.25 -9.76 8.53
N ALA A 357 -18.71 -8.54 8.71
CA ALA A 357 -17.58 -8.05 7.93
C ALA A 357 -16.31 -8.89 8.16
N GLY A 358 -16.01 -9.22 9.43
CA GLY A 358 -14.90 -10.10 9.78
C GLY A 358 -15.04 -11.50 9.21
N LEU A 359 -16.25 -12.09 9.30
CA LEU A 359 -16.55 -13.39 8.70
C LEU A 359 -16.40 -13.36 7.17
N ALA A 360 -16.90 -12.31 6.52
CA ALA A 360 -16.79 -12.13 5.08
C ALA A 360 -15.32 -12.06 4.64
N GLN A 361 -14.50 -11.30 5.36
CA GLN A 361 -13.09 -11.16 5.04
C GLN A 361 -12.30 -12.46 5.24
N ASN A 362 -12.63 -13.22 6.29
CA ASN A 362 -12.05 -14.54 6.50
C ASN A 362 -12.45 -15.53 5.41
N PHE A 363 -13.73 -15.55 5.01
CA PHE A 363 -14.19 -16.36 3.89
C PHE A 363 -13.47 -16.01 2.59
N ALA A 364 -13.27 -14.72 2.31
CA ALA A 364 -12.54 -14.26 1.12
C ALA A 364 -11.10 -14.78 1.10
N ALA A 365 -10.38 -14.64 2.23
CA ALA A 365 -9.01 -15.09 2.37
C ALA A 365 -8.89 -16.62 2.19
N LEU A 366 -9.73 -17.39 2.87
CA LEU A 366 -9.75 -18.86 2.76
C LEU A 366 -10.13 -19.32 1.35
N ARG A 367 -11.12 -18.67 0.73
CA ARG A 367 -11.51 -18.97 -0.65
C ARG A 367 -10.36 -18.74 -1.62
N ALA A 368 -9.63 -17.64 -1.46
CA ALA A 368 -8.47 -17.35 -2.31
C ALA A 368 -7.35 -18.39 -2.09
N LEU A 369 -7.04 -18.76 -0.84
CA LEU A 369 -6.00 -19.74 -0.49
C LEU A 369 -6.30 -21.16 -0.98
N THR A 370 -7.57 -21.56 -0.97
CA THR A 370 -7.98 -22.94 -1.31
C THR A 370 -8.25 -23.15 -2.80
N THR A 371 -8.26 -22.06 -3.60
CA THR A 371 -8.49 -22.09 -5.05
C THR A 371 -7.23 -21.73 -5.85
N LYS A 372 -7.11 -20.50 -6.37
CA LYS A 372 -6.01 -20.04 -7.25
C LYS A 372 -4.84 -19.38 -6.50
N GLY A 373 -4.93 -19.23 -5.18
CA GLY A 373 -3.97 -18.53 -4.33
C GLY A 373 -4.24 -17.02 -4.23
N ILE A 374 -3.91 -16.41 -3.07
CA ILE A 374 -4.14 -14.97 -2.79
C ILE A 374 -3.45 -14.05 -3.82
N GLN A 375 -2.25 -14.43 -4.27
CA GLN A 375 -1.42 -13.59 -5.13
C GLN A 375 -2.07 -13.30 -6.48
N HIS A 376 -2.86 -14.22 -7.04
CA HIS A 376 -3.42 -14.02 -8.39
C HIS A 376 -4.35 -12.80 -8.49
N GLY A 377 -5.18 -12.54 -7.47
CA GLY A 377 -6.07 -11.37 -7.42
C GLY A 377 -5.41 -10.12 -6.82
N HIS A 378 -4.63 -10.31 -5.74
CA HIS A 378 -3.95 -9.22 -5.02
C HIS A 378 -2.96 -8.46 -5.91
N MET A 379 -2.30 -9.15 -6.83
CA MET A 379 -1.26 -8.56 -7.67
C MET A 379 -1.77 -7.54 -8.69
N LYS A 380 -3.06 -7.56 -9.09
CA LYS A 380 -3.60 -6.54 -9.99
C LYS A 380 -3.73 -5.16 -9.32
N MET A 381 -4.06 -5.13 -8.03
CA MET A 381 -4.04 -3.89 -7.24
C MET A 381 -2.61 -3.51 -6.81
N HIS A 382 -1.79 -4.48 -6.43
CA HIS A 382 -0.38 -4.22 -6.11
C HIS A 382 0.39 -3.63 -7.31
N LEU A 383 0.03 -4.02 -8.54
CA LEU A 383 0.54 -3.41 -9.77
C LEU A 383 0.34 -1.90 -9.80
N GLN A 384 -0.82 -1.39 -9.39
CA GLN A 384 -1.08 0.06 -9.36
C GLN A 384 -0.15 0.79 -8.39
N ASN A 385 0.14 0.20 -7.23
CA ASN A 385 1.04 0.80 -6.26
C ASN A 385 2.47 0.90 -6.83
N ILE A 386 2.94 -0.15 -7.50
CA ILE A 386 4.26 -0.15 -8.17
C ILE A 386 4.28 0.91 -9.28
N LEU A 387 3.21 0.98 -10.10
CA LEU A 387 3.13 1.97 -11.19
C LEU A 387 3.08 3.41 -10.68
N ASN A 388 2.42 3.65 -9.55
CA ASN A 388 2.42 4.96 -8.90
C ASN A 388 3.80 5.31 -8.34
N GLN A 389 4.53 4.34 -7.75
CA GLN A 389 5.91 4.53 -7.30
C GLN A 389 6.87 4.85 -8.45
N LEU A 390 6.58 4.36 -9.66
CA LEU A 390 7.37 4.61 -10.86
C LEU A 390 6.96 5.91 -11.60
N ASP A 391 6.00 6.67 -11.06
CA ASP A 391 5.43 7.85 -11.72
C ASP A 391 4.96 7.56 -13.15
N ALA A 392 4.32 6.40 -13.35
CA ALA A 392 3.77 6.01 -14.64
C ALA A 392 2.57 6.91 -14.99
N ASN A 393 2.51 7.42 -16.22
CA ASN A 393 1.34 8.15 -16.71
C ASN A 393 0.21 7.19 -17.11
N ASN A 394 -1.00 7.71 -17.35
CA ASN A 394 -2.18 6.88 -17.64
C ASN A 394 -2.01 5.96 -18.87
N SER A 395 -1.26 6.40 -19.89
CA SER A 395 -0.99 5.58 -21.08
C SER A 395 -0.05 4.42 -20.75
N GLU A 396 1.03 4.70 -20.01
CA GLU A 396 1.98 3.69 -19.53
C GLU A 396 1.28 2.66 -18.64
N LYS A 397 0.43 3.10 -17.71
CA LYS A 397 -0.36 2.22 -16.84
C LYS A 397 -1.23 1.26 -17.66
N ALA A 398 -2.01 1.77 -18.61
CA ALA A 398 -2.89 0.96 -19.44
C ALA A 398 -2.13 -0.12 -20.25
N ILE A 399 -0.95 0.22 -20.79
CA ILE A 399 -0.11 -0.73 -21.54
C ILE A 399 0.42 -1.83 -20.62
N ILE A 400 0.90 -1.46 -19.44
CA ILE A 400 1.49 -2.40 -18.47
C ILE A 400 0.41 -3.31 -17.87
N GLU A 401 -0.77 -2.77 -17.52
CA GLU A 401 -1.91 -3.54 -17.04
C GLU A 401 -2.31 -4.64 -18.03
N LYS A 402 -2.49 -4.28 -19.31
CA LYS A 402 -2.84 -5.23 -20.36
C LYS A 402 -1.77 -6.31 -20.55
N TYR A 403 -0.50 -5.96 -20.37
CA TYR A 403 0.62 -6.91 -20.44
C TYR A 403 0.55 -7.96 -19.31
N PHE A 404 0.11 -7.56 -18.12
CA PHE A 404 0.04 -8.41 -16.94
C PHE A 404 -1.30 -9.13 -16.71
N ASP A 405 -2.33 -8.88 -17.52
CA ASP A 405 -3.63 -9.58 -17.39
C ASP A 405 -3.51 -11.11 -17.46
N THR A 406 -2.48 -11.64 -18.14
CA THR A 406 -2.24 -13.09 -18.30
C THR A 406 -0.91 -13.57 -17.72
N LYS A 407 -0.15 -12.69 -17.04
CA LYS A 407 1.20 -12.97 -16.56
C LYS A 407 1.31 -12.73 -15.06
N THR A 408 2.17 -13.50 -14.41
CA THR A 408 2.51 -13.26 -13.01
C THR A 408 3.19 -11.89 -12.88
N VAL A 409 2.58 -11.02 -12.08
CA VAL A 409 3.17 -9.73 -11.73
C VAL A 409 4.31 -9.96 -10.72
N SER A 410 5.39 -9.23 -10.86
CA SER A 410 6.43 -9.08 -9.84
C SER A 410 7.05 -7.70 -9.98
N HIS A 411 7.60 -7.14 -8.89
CA HIS A 411 8.20 -5.81 -8.92
C HIS A 411 9.23 -5.67 -10.05
N SER A 412 10.16 -6.62 -10.16
CA SER A 412 11.20 -6.61 -11.21
C SER A 412 10.62 -6.68 -12.62
N ALA A 413 9.57 -7.48 -12.85
CA ALA A 413 8.93 -7.58 -14.16
C ALA A 413 8.22 -6.27 -14.55
N VAL A 414 7.59 -5.59 -13.59
CA VAL A 414 6.89 -4.31 -13.83
C VAL A 414 7.89 -3.21 -14.15
N VAL A 415 8.97 -3.07 -13.36
CA VAL A 415 10.04 -2.09 -13.61
C VAL A 415 10.65 -2.29 -14.99
N LYS A 416 11.03 -3.53 -15.34
CA LYS A 416 11.58 -3.83 -16.66
C LYS A 416 10.62 -3.42 -17.78
N LYS A 417 9.33 -3.72 -17.63
CA LYS A 417 8.35 -3.37 -18.67
C LYS A 417 8.15 -1.87 -18.80
N PHE A 418 8.19 -1.16 -17.67
CA PHE A 418 8.11 0.29 -17.63
C PHE A 418 9.32 0.94 -18.33
N GLU A 419 10.54 0.47 -18.05
CA GLU A 419 11.76 0.91 -18.72
C GLU A 419 11.72 0.64 -20.24
N GLU A 420 11.23 -0.54 -20.66
CA GLU A 420 11.03 -0.86 -22.08
C GLU A 420 10.10 0.13 -22.80
N ILE A 421 9.07 0.64 -22.11
CA ILE A 421 8.11 1.61 -22.68
C ILE A 421 8.75 3.00 -22.79
N ARG A 422 9.63 3.37 -21.85
CA ARG A 422 10.31 4.67 -21.82
C ARG A 422 11.60 4.74 -22.64
N ALA A 423 12.15 3.61 -23.08
CA ALA A 423 13.30 3.61 -23.98
C ALA A 423 12.91 4.22 -25.35
N SER A 424 13.52 5.36 -25.70
CA SER A 424 13.25 6.05 -26.97
C SER A 424 13.78 5.26 -28.17
N LYS A 425 13.01 5.25 -29.27
CA LYS A 425 13.48 4.72 -30.56
C LYS A 425 14.45 5.72 -31.19
N VAL A 426 15.64 5.28 -31.56
CA VAL A 426 16.63 6.10 -32.28
C VAL A 426 16.11 6.42 -33.69
N ASN A 427 16.07 7.71 -34.05
CA ASN A 427 15.79 8.15 -35.43
C ASN A 427 17.04 7.98 -36.29
N TRP A 428 17.17 6.85 -36.99
CA TRP A 428 18.31 6.57 -37.85
C TRP A 428 18.28 7.39 -39.15
N VAL A 429 19.38 8.04 -39.49
CA VAL A 429 19.55 8.78 -40.75
C VAL A 429 19.66 7.80 -41.93
N ASN A 430 18.78 7.97 -42.92
CA ASN A 430 18.88 7.28 -44.20
C ASN A 430 19.76 8.06 -45.17
N PHE A 431 21.07 7.81 -45.15
CA PHE A 431 22.03 8.51 -46.00
C PHE A 431 21.83 8.26 -47.51
N LEU A 432 21.04 7.26 -47.90
CA LEU A 432 20.72 6.97 -49.30
C LEU A 432 19.55 7.82 -49.83
N ASN A 433 18.82 8.55 -48.96
CA ASN A 433 17.84 9.53 -49.41
C ASN A 433 18.53 10.87 -49.67
N PHE A 434 18.97 11.07 -50.92
CA PHE A 434 19.71 12.26 -51.34
C PHE A 434 18.95 13.57 -51.11
N GLU A 435 17.63 13.56 -51.31
CA GLU A 435 16.79 14.75 -51.10
C GLU A 435 16.77 15.15 -49.63
N ASP A 436 16.54 14.19 -48.73
CA ASP A 436 16.55 14.45 -47.29
C ASP A 436 17.92 14.93 -46.82
N ILE A 437 19.01 14.26 -47.22
CA ILE A 437 20.36 14.66 -46.83
C ILE A 437 20.68 16.08 -47.34
N LYS A 438 20.35 16.39 -48.59
CA LYS A 438 20.59 17.71 -49.17
C LYS A 438 19.75 18.77 -48.46
N ASN A 439 18.47 18.52 -48.22
CA ASN A 439 17.57 19.45 -47.55
C ASN A 439 18.03 19.73 -46.12
N THR A 440 18.35 18.69 -45.35
CA THR A 440 18.82 18.83 -43.97
C THR A 440 20.15 19.57 -43.90
N LEU A 441 21.13 19.19 -44.72
CA LEU A 441 22.46 19.84 -44.69
C LEU A 441 22.43 21.28 -45.22
N SER A 442 21.49 21.63 -46.11
CA SER A 442 21.33 23.01 -46.59
C SER A 442 20.90 23.99 -45.50
N THR A 443 20.35 23.50 -44.38
CA THR A 443 20.02 24.31 -43.20
C THR A 443 21.24 24.62 -42.32
N LEU A 444 22.36 23.91 -42.53
CA LEU A 444 23.57 24.04 -41.73
C LEU A 444 24.35 25.29 -42.14
N LYS A 445 24.94 26.01 -41.17
CA LYS A 445 25.85 27.13 -41.45
C LYS A 445 27.29 26.62 -41.56
N THR A 446 28.08 27.21 -42.45
CA THR A 446 29.51 26.88 -42.65
C THR A 446 30.29 26.78 -41.34
N ASN A 447 30.17 27.81 -40.49
CA ASN A 447 30.86 27.91 -39.20
C ASN A 447 30.00 27.44 -38.01
N ALA A 448 28.98 26.59 -38.23
CA ALA A 448 28.16 26.05 -37.16
C ALA A 448 29.04 25.36 -36.10
N LYS A 449 28.75 25.61 -34.81
CA LYS A 449 29.40 24.92 -33.71
C LYS A 449 28.65 23.62 -33.41
N PRO A 450 29.36 22.51 -33.17
CA PRO A 450 28.72 21.25 -32.83
C PRO A 450 28.23 21.26 -31.38
N LEU A 451 27.23 20.43 -31.08
CA LEU A 451 26.80 20.10 -29.71
C LEU A 451 27.88 19.30 -28.96
N PHE A 452 28.69 18.51 -29.68
CA PHE A 452 29.85 17.78 -29.15
C PHE A 452 30.96 17.62 -30.21
N GLY A 453 32.23 17.53 -29.81
CA GLY A 453 33.36 17.43 -30.76
C GLY A 453 33.87 18.79 -31.27
N LYS A 454 34.79 18.77 -32.27
CA LYS A 454 35.56 19.96 -32.68
C LYS A 454 35.32 20.46 -34.12
N MET A 455 34.70 19.67 -35.00
CA MET A 455 34.48 20.05 -36.41
C MET A 455 33.46 21.19 -36.51
N ASN A 456 33.68 22.16 -37.41
CA ASN A 456 32.63 23.08 -37.82
C ASN A 456 31.68 22.43 -38.85
N GLY A 457 30.59 23.13 -39.20
CA GLY A 457 29.57 22.60 -40.11
C GLY A 457 30.10 22.11 -41.46
N GLN A 458 30.98 22.88 -42.11
CA GLN A 458 31.59 22.48 -43.38
C GLN A 458 32.55 21.30 -43.22
N GLN A 459 33.39 21.31 -42.19
CA GLN A 459 34.31 20.21 -41.91
C GLN A 459 33.59 18.89 -41.63
N MET A 460 32.42 18.93 -41.00
CA MET A 460 31.60 17.73 -40.78
C MET A 460 31.11 17.15 -42.12
N VAL A 461 30.61 17.98 -43.04
CA VAL A 461 30.15 17.52 -44.36
C VAL A 461 31.31 16.93 -45.17
N GLU A 462 32.46 17.60 -45.18
CA GLU A 462 33.66 17.10 -45.85
C GLU A 462 34.21 15.81 -45.18
N HIS A 463 34.06 15.66 -43.86
CA HIS A 463 34.41 14.44 -43.14
C HIS A 463 33.53 13.25 -43.56
N LEU A 464 32.22 13.46 -43.66
CA LEU A 464 31.31 12.44 -44.21
C LEU A 464 31.74 12.05 -45.62
N ALA A 465 32.04 13.03 -46.49
CA ALA A 465 32.46 12.78 -47.86
C ALA A 465 33.79 12.02 -47.93
N PHE A 466 34.72 12.31 -47.02
CA PHE A 466 35.98 11.58 -46.90
C PHE A 466 35.79 10.11 -46.55
N LEU A 467 34.94 9.79 -45.57
CA LEU A 467 34.63 8.39 -45.23
C LEU A 467 33.88 7.68 -46.37
N MET A 468 33.02 8.39 -47.10
CA MET A 468 32.39 7.86 -48.31
C MET A 468 33.42 7.52 -49.40
N LYS A 469 34.45 8.36 -49.58
CA LYS A 469 35.57 8.11 -50.52
C LYS A 469 36.40 6.88 -50.18
N ILE A 470 36.50 6.53 -48.90
CA ILE A 470 37.11 5.27 -48.49
C ILE A 470 36.20 4.10 -48.90
N SER A 471 34.91 4.20 -48.58
CA SER A 471 33.95 3.12 -48.88
C SER A 471 33.71 2.89 -50.38
N ASN A 472 33.94 3.89 -51.24
CA ASN A 472 33.81 3.75 -52.69
C ASN A 472 35.15 3.47 -53.41
N GLY A 473 36.19 3.08 -52.66
CA GLY A 473 37.49 2.66 -53.20
C GLY A 473 38.36 3.78 -53.77
N LYS A 474 37.93 5.05 -53.72
CA LYS A 474 38.71 6.20 -54.21
C LYS A 474 39.89 6.54 -53.31
N ILE A 475 39.81 6.20 -52.02
CA ILE A 475 40.89 6.34 -51.05
C ILE A 475 41.16 4.97 -50.46
N LYS A 476 42.36 4.44 -50.68
CA LYS A 476 42.77 3.17 -50.08
C LYS A 476 42.97 3.34 -48.57
N ALA A 477 42.31 2.50 -47.80
CA ALA A 477 42.53 2.36 -46.37
C ALA A 477 43.44 1.14 -46.13
N ASP A 478 44.75 1.30 -46.30
CA ASP A 478 45.74 0.22 -46.14
C ASP A 478 46.03 -0.07 -44.65
N TYR A 479 44.99 -0.46 -43.90
CA TYR A 479 45.09 -0.79 -42.48
C TYR A 479 44.75 -2.25 -42.22
N PHE A 480 45.67 -2.97 -41.58
CA PHE A 480 45.45 -4.35 -41.17
C PHE A 480 44.62 -4.41 -39.89
N VAL A 481 43.51 -5.15 -39.92
CA VAL A 481 42.67 -5.46 -38.76
C VAL A 481 42.54 -6.98 -38.68
N GLU A 482 43.06 -7.58 -37.61
CA GLU A 482 42.96 -9.03 -37.36
C GLU A 482 41.51 -9.53 -37.45
N ASP A 483 41.30 -10.71 -38.03
CA ASP A 483 39.97 -11.27 -38.32
C ASP A 483 39.09 -11.42 -37.07
N GLU A 484 39.66 -11.86 -35.95
CA GLU A 484 38.94 -12.01 -34.69
C GLU A 484 38.45 -10.65 -34.15
N LYS A 485 39.30 -9.63 -34.27
CA LYS A 485 38.99 -8.24 -33.88
C LYS A 485 37.96 -7.63 -34.82
N SER A 486 38.05 -7.91 -36.12
CA SER A 486 37.08 -7.52 -37.14
C SER A 486 35.71 -8.13 -36.85
N ALA A 487 35.63 -9.45 -36.62
CA ALA A 487 34.39 -10.17 -36.33
C ALA A 487 33.69 -9.61 -35.08
N ARG A 488 34.45 -9.41 -33.99
CA ARG A 488 33.91 -8.82 -32.75
C ARG A 488 33.36 -7.42 -32.96
N ARG A 489 34.06 -6.58 -33.75
CA ARG A 489 33.63 -5.21 -34.03
C ARG A 489 32.44 -5.16 -34.99
N LYS A 490 32.39 -6.02 -36.02
CA LYS A 490 31.27 -6.13 -36.97
C LYS A 490 29.96 -6.49 -36.28
N ALA A 491 30.00 -7.26 -35.20
CA ALA A 491 28.81 -7.58 -34.41
C ALA A 491 28.05 -6.33 -33.92
N PHE A 492 28.77 -5.24 -33.57
CA PHE A 492 28.15 -3.98 -33.17
C PHE A 492 27.28 -3.36 -34.27
N LEU A 493 27.68 -3.48 -35.54
CA LEU A 493 26.92 -2.95 -36.68
C LEU A 493 25.54 -3.63 -36.85
N ASN A 494 25.34 -4.80 -36.23
CA ASN A 494 24.08 -5.53 -36.22
C ASN A 494 23.19 -5.22 -35.00
N THR A 495 23.62 -4.34 -34.09
CA THR A 495 22.85 -3.94 -32.90
C THR A 495 22.16 -2.58 -33.10
N ASP A 496 21.20 -2.25 -32.24
CA ASP A 496 20.60 -0.91 -32.15
C ASP A 496 21.48 0.10 -31.38
N GLY A 497 22.71 -0.27 -31.02
CA GLY A 497 23.65 0.62 -30.33
C GLY A 497 24.13 1.79 -31.19
N GLU A 498 24.22 2.98 -30.60
CA GLU A 498 24.75 4.18 -31.25
C GLU A 498 26.28 4.30 -31.14
N LEU A 499 26.90 5.08 -32.02
CA LEU A 499 28.31 5.45 -31.87
C LEU A 499 28.46 6.41 -30.68
N GLN A 500 29.33 6.05 -29.73
CA GLN A 500 29.54 6.81 -28.50
C GLN A 500 30.15 8.20 -28.77
N VAL A 501 29.64 9.21 -28.08
CA VAL A 501 30.23 10.55 -28.06
C VAL A 501 31.65 10.49 -27.48
N GLY A 502 32.61 11.09 -28.17
CA GLY A 502 34.02 11.08 -27.75
C GLY A 502 34.80 9.82 -28.14
N PHE A 503 34.22 8.92 -28.95
CA PHE A 503 34.96 7.80 -29.52
C PHE A 503 36.15 8.30 -30.37
N LYS A 504 37.37 7.98 -29.94
CA LYS A 504 38.59 8.28 -30.66
C LYS A 504 39.05 7.05 -31.43
N ALA A 505 38.90 7.06 -32.76
CA ALA A 505 39.61 6.11 -33.59
C ALA A 505 41.11 6.50 -33.55
N SER A 506 41.97 5.59 -33.10
CA SER A 506 43.43 5.79 -32.99
C SER A 506 44.13 6.18 -34.30
N MET A 507 43.40 6.16 -35.41
CA MET A 507 43.89 6.35 -36.79
C MET A 507 43.49 7.72 -37.37
N LEU A 508 42.76 8.56 -36.62
CA LEU A 508 42.33 9.90 -37.04
C LEU A 508 43.05 10.96 -36.20
N SER A 509 43.38 12.10 -36.83
CA SER A 509 43.95 13.28 -36.16
C SER A 509 43.06 13.79 -35.03
N GLU A 510 43.66 14.28 -33.93
CA GLU A 510 42.93 14.92 -32.83
C GLU A 510 42.34 16.30 -33.20
N GLU A 511 42.88 16.91 -34.25
CA GLU A 511 42.37 18.16 -34.83
C GLU A 511 41.61 17.89 -36.13
N PRO A 512 40.48 18.58 -36.37
CA PRO A 512 39.72 18.50 -37.62
C PRO A 512 40.59 18.74 -38.86
N ILE A 513 40.33 17.99 -39.93
CA ILE A 513 40.94 18.26 -41.23
C ILE A 513 40.47 19.65 -41.70
N PRO A 514 41.38 20.53 -42.17
CA PRO A 514 40.99 21.82 -42.75
C PRO A 514 40.02 21.65 -43.91
N ALA A 515 39.03 22.54 -44.01
CA ALA A 515 38.08 22.52 -45.12
C ALA A 515 38.80 22.72 -46.46
N LYS A 516 38.48 21.88 -47.44
CA LYS A 516 39.08 21.84 -48.77
C LYS A 516 38.30 22.68 -49.77
N PHE A 517 36.98 22.73 -49.65
CA PHE A 517 36.13 23.46 -50.58
C PHE A 517 35.96 24.93 -50.16
N ASN A 518 35.63 25.81 -51.11
CA ASN A 518 35.47 27.23 -50.83
C ASN A 518 34.10 27.54 -50.21
N SER A 519 33.14 26.62 -50.30
CA SER A 519 31.81 26.77 -49.74
C SER A 519 31.23 25.46 -49.18
N LEU A 520 30.26 25.61 -48.28
CA LEU A 520 29.48 24.49 -47.77
C LEU A 520 28.66 23.82 -48.88
N GLU A 521 28.16 24.59 -49.85
CA GLU A 521 27.40 24.05 -50.97
C GLU A 521 28.25 23.12 -51.85
N GLU A 522 29.49 23.52 -52.16
CA GLU A 522 30.46 22.65 -52.85
C GLU A 522 30.73 21.36 -52.07
N SER A 523 30.83 21.45 -50.74
CA SER A 523 31.04 20.30 -49.86
C SER A 523 29.84 19.35 -49.87
N ILE A 524 28.62 19.88 -49.84
CA ILE A 524 27.39 19.09 -49.92
C ILE A 524 27.29 18.41 -51.28
N ASN A 525 27.59 19.12 -52.36
CA ASN A 525 27.56 18.55 -53.72
C ASN A 525 28.59 17.41 -53.86
N ASP A 526 29.81 17.56 -53.32
CA ASP A 526 30.79 16.47 -53.29
C ASP A 526 30.27 15.27 -52.46
N LEU A 527 29.71 15.50 -51.26
CA LEU A 527 29.15 14.43 -50.44
C LEU A 527 28.09 13.63 -51.20
N ILE A 528 27.14 14.30 -51.86
CA ILE A 528 26.09 13.63 -52.64
C ILE A 528 26.70 12.80 -53.77
N LEU A 529 27.68 13.33 -54.51
CA LEU A 529 28.40 12.58 -55.53
C LEU A 529 29.10 11.33 -54.95
N GLN A 530 29.69 11.43 -53.75
CA GLN A 530 30.31 10.26 -53.11
C GLN A 530 29.31 9.19 -52.68
N ILE A 531 28.09 9.58 -52.27
CA ILE A 531 27.01 8.65 -51.93
C ILE A 531 26.49 7.93 -53.19
N GLU A 532 26.34 8.65 -54.31
CA GLU A 532 26.02 7.99 -55.59
C GLU A 532 27.11 7.00 -56.01
N ASP A 533 28.37 7.41 -55.88
CA ASP A 533 29.50 6.58 -56.30
C ASP A 533 29.69 5.36 -55.39
N PHE A 534 29.32 5.44 -54.12
CA PHE A 534 29.23 4.28 -53.23
C PHE A 534 28.26 3.23 -53.77
N GLN A 535 27.08 3.65 -54.22
CA GLN A 535 26.12 2.71 -54.84
C GLN A 535 26.63 2.14 -56.15
N LYS A 536 27.33 2.95 -56.98
CA LYS A 536 27.89 2.49 -58.26
C LYS A 536 29.05 1.51 -58.04
N HIS A 537 29.94 1.80 -57.09
CA HIS A 537 31.13 1.01 -56.77
C HIS A 537 30.79 -0.42 -56.37
N PHE A 538 29.83 -0.59 -55.45
CA PHE A 538 29.40 -1.92 -54.99
C PHE A 538 28.52 -2.70 -55.98
N LYS A 539 28.29 -2.17 -57.20
CA LYS A 539 27.77 -3.00 -58.30
C LYS A 539 28.83 -3.97 -58.83
N THR A 540 30.11 -3.65 -58.69
CA THR A 540 31.23 -4.44 -59.21
C THR A 540 32.20 -4.87 -58.11
N ALA A 541 32.41 -4.04 -57.08
CA ALA A 541 33.24 -4.37 -55.93
C ALA A 541 32.52 -5.31 -54.95
N LYS A 542 33.25 -6.29 -54.40
CA LYS A 542 32.72 -7.22 -53.39
C LYS A 542 33.00 -6.75 -51.96
N LEU A 543 34.17 -6.17 -51.72
CA LEU A 543 34.67 -5.78 -50.40
C LEU A 543 35.46 -4.48 -50.53
N GLU A 544 35.40 -3.64 -49.50
CA GLU A 544 36.29 -2.50 -49.31
C GLU A 544 36.76 -2.43 -47.86
N ASN A 545 38.01 -2.04 -47.65
CA ASN A 545 38.62 -2.05 -46.32
C ASN A 545 38.19 -0.83 -45.49
N HIS A 546 37.73 -1.07 -44.26
CA HIS A 546 37.41 -0.03 -43.29
C HIS A 546 38.53 0.08 -42.23
N PRO A 547 39.09 1.28 -41.94
CA PRO A 547 40.21 1.45 -40.99
C PRO A 547 40.03 0.83 -39.60
N PHE A 548 38.79 0.83 -39.08
CA PHE A 548 38.44 0.20 -37.80
C PHE A 548 37.85 -1.23 -37.87
N PHE A 549 37.00 -1.52 -38.86
CA PHE A 549 36.25 -2.79 -38.93
C PHE A 549 36.90 -3.86 -39.84
N GLY A 550 37.97 -3.54 -40.57
CA GLY A 550 38.55 -4.42 -41.59
C GLY A 550 37.69 -4.46 -42.86
N GLU A 551 37.81 -5.52 -43.66
CA GLU A 551 37.05 -5.66 -44.92
C GLU A 551 35.54 -5.71 -44.67
N LEU A 552 34.79 -4.80 -45.28
CA LEU A 552 33.32 -4.74 -45.21
C LEU A 552 32.72 -4.93 -46.61
N ASP A 553 31.61 -5.67 -46.67
CA ASP A 553 30.76 -5.72 -47.85
C ASP A 553 29.80 -4.51 -47.88
N TYR A 554 29.00 -4.41 -48.95
CA TYR A 554 27.99 -3.36 -49.10
C TYR A 554 27.05 -3.22 -47.89
N LYS A 555 26.56 -4.35 -47.34
CA LYS A 555 25.60 -4.34 -46.23
C LYS A 555 26.21 -3.80 -44.94
N TYR A 556 27.45 -4.20 -44.64
CA TYR A 556 28.15 -3.72 -43.46
C TYR A 556 28.59 -2.25 -43.61
N TRP A 557 29.03 -1.83 -44.79
CA TRP A 557 29.29 -0.40 -45.06
C TRP A 557 28.02 0.44 -44.93
N GLN A 558 26.89 -0.04 -45.43
CA GLN A 558 25.60 0.64 -45.28
C GLN A 558 25.21 0.80 -43.80
N LYS A 559 25.33 -0.26 -43.00
CA LYS A 559 25.06 -0.22 -41.55
C LYS A 559 25.97 0.75 -40.82
N PHE A 560 27.26 0.78 -41.17
CA PHE A 560 28.20 1.74 -40.63
C PHE A 560 27.80 3.17 -40.99
N HIS A 561 27.53 3.47 -42.26
CA HIS A 561 27.18 4.81 -42.72
C HIS A 561 25.87 5.30 -42.11
N VAL A 562 24.86 4.45 -41.93
CA VAL A 562 23.64 4.82 -41.18
C VAL A 562 23.98 5.30 -39.77
N LYS A 563 24.81 4.54 -39.04
CA LYS A 563 25.22 4.91 -37.67
C LYS A 563 26.12 6.16 -37.65
N HIS A 564 27.02 6.28 -38.62
CA HIS A 564 27.99 7.37 -38.74
C HIS A 564 27.32 8.70 -39.10
N PHE A 565 26.42 8.70 -40.09
CA PHE A 565 25.59 9.86 -40.43
C PHE A 565 24.69 10.25 -39.25
N THR A 566 24.03 9.29 -38.59
CA THR A 566 23.19 9.58 -37.42
C THR A 566 23.99 10.26 -36.31
N HIS A 567 25.20 9.78 -36.03
CA HIS A 567 26.09 10.39 -35.05
C HIS A 567 26.43 11.85 -35.39
N HIS A 568 26.79 12.15 -36.64
CA HIS A 568 27.14 13.51 -37.06
C HIS A 568 25.93 14.43 -37.26
N PHE A 569 24.75 13.90 -37.57
CA PHE A 569 23.54 14.71 -37.59
C PHE A 569 23.13 15.10 -36.16
N LYS A 570 23.21 14.17 -35.20
CA LYS A 570 23.06 14.48 -33.77
C LYS A 570 24.12 15.47 -33.28
N GLN A 571 25.34 15.38 -33.79
CA GLN A 571 26.43 16.32 -33.47
C GLN A 571 26.04 17.78 -33.74
N PHE A 572 25.16 18.03 -34.70
CA PHE A 572 24.71 19.38 -35.07
C PHE A 572 23.22 19.62 -34.80
N GLY A 573 22.56 18.73 -34.04
CA GLY A 573 21.14 18.86 -33.71
C GLY A 573 20.21 18.75 -34.92
N LEU A 574 20.58 17.96 -35.93
CA LEU A 574 19.84 17.77 -37.17
C LEU A 574 18.82 16.62 -37.12
N VAL A 575 18.89 15.74 -36.10
CA VAL A 575 17.97 14.61 -35.84
C VAL A 575 17.79 14.31 -34.36
#